data_AF-A0A0D7KPX6-F1
#
_entry.id   AF-A0A0D7KPX6-F1
#
_cell.length_a   1.000
_cell.length_b   1.000
_cell.length_c   1.000
_cell.angle_alpha   90.00
_cell.angle_beta   90.00
_cell.angle_gamma   90.00
#
_symmetry.space_group_name_H-M   'P 1'
#
loop_
_entity.id
_entity.type
_entity.pdbx_description
1 polymer ?
#
loop_
_entity_poly.entity_id
_entity_poly.type
_entity_poly.pdbx_seq_one_letter_code
_entity_poly.pdbx_strand_id
1 'polypeptide(L)'
;MKRSSLRLSMNPLPKSFSALALVFILLLSLFPATVLGAAAPWSPNTAYKTGDLVSYGGKTYACIQPHTSLTGWEPSNVPALWKLSADDPVDTTPPTAPTNLRASSIGITEVVLAWNPATDNVGVVSYEVYKGSQLASTTNTTSYTAKGLAPDTAYSFSVKALDAAGNRSEESNSLAVRTNTAPVDTEPPTAPTGLQLLSATPTSLTLSWNASTDNIGVAGYDVLLNGTNAASTSNTTYTLTGLTAATSYTILVRAYDAAGNRSADSNILTADTPQVPIGSGSKQLIGYWHNFDNGSTNIRLKDISPRYDIIQVAFAEPIGDRVTMAFTPYNATKEQFKADIALLQSQGKKVLISIGGANGTVELTSTTARDSFVRSMNDLIQEYGFNGIDIDLEGSSLALTGADTDFKNPTTPKIINLISAIRTILQGKSSDFMLTMAPETAYVQGGMVAYGGPWGAYLPVIYAFKDRLNILHVQHYNTGSITALDGRSYSQGTADFQVAMAEMLLQGFPVNGNASNRFPALREDQIAIGLPAAPAAAGGGYTSPANIDKALQYLVKGTSYGGTYQLIKPSGYRDFRGVMTWSINWDQASGNNFSQPVRTTLNGLQQ
;
A
#
# COMPACT_ATOMS: atom_id res chain seq x y z
N MET A 1 -32.71 14.84 -39.90
CA MET A 1 -33.90 15.61 -39.46
C MET A 1 -35.13 14.72 -39.53
N LYS A 2 -35.96 14.79 -38.49
CA LYS A 2 -37.35 14.29 -38.33
C LYS A 2 -37.62 12.78 -38.10
N ARG A 3 -37.99 12.54 -36.84
CA ARG A 3 -38.84 11.49 -36.25
C ARG A 3 -40.21 11.40 -36.93
N SER A 4 -40.85 10.22 -36.91
CA SER A 4 -42.10 9.99 -36.13
C SER A 4 -42.75 8.61 -36.37
N SER A 5 -43.23 8.09 -35.25
CA SER A 5 -43.99 6.87 -34.87
C SER A 5 -45.39 6.60 -35.47
N LEU A 6 -45.72 5.29 -35.50
CA LEU A 6 -47.00 4.57 -35.23
C LEU A 6 -48.35 5.00 -35.86
N ARG A 7 -49.09 4.02 -36.44
CA ARG A 7 -50.40 3.48 -35.94
C ARG A 7 -51.01 2.37 -36.83
N LEU A 8 -51.81 1.51 -36.17
CA LEU A 8 -52.63 0.37 -36.65
C LEU A 8 -53.85 0.76 -37.50
N SER A 9 -54.38 -0.18 -38.32
CA SER A 9 -55.80 -0.67 -38.30
C SER A 9 -56.29 -1.44 -39.57
N MET A 10 -56.62 -2.73 -39.38
CA MET A 10 -57.76 -3.59 -39.84
C MET A 10 -58.37 -3.66 -41.28
N ASN A 11 -58.58 -4.95 -41.70
CA ASN A 11 -59.67 -5.62 -42.48
C ASN A 11 -59.76 -5.48 -44.04
N PRO A 12 -60.47 -6.38 -44.82
CA PRO A 12 -61.38 -7.52 -44.50
C PRO A 12 -61.28 -8.85 -45.34
N LEU A 13 -62.19 -9.81 -45.02
CA LEU A 13 -62.62 -11.13 -45.58
C LEU A 13 -62.97 -11.23 -47.10
N PRO A 14 -63.13 -12.46 -47.70
CA PRO A 14 -64.46 -13.15 -47.89
C PRO A 14 -64.46 -14.73 -47.91
N LYS A 15 -65.50 -15.44 -47.38
CA LYS A 15 -66.68 -16.19 -47.98
C LYS A 15 -66.35 -17.47 -48.81
N SER A 16 -67.08 -18.61 -48.87
CA SER A 16 -68.34 -19.19 -48.31
C SER A 16 -68.59 -20.64 -48.84
N PHE A 17 -69.68 -21.31 -48.37
CA PHE A 17 -70.41 -22.55 -48.84
C PHE A 17 -70.05 -23.91 -48.17
N SER A 18 -70.95 -24.86 -47.85
CA SER A 18 -72.40 -25.11 -48.10
C SER A 18 -72.94 -26.22 -47.14
N ALA A 19 -74.26 -26.31 -47.00
CA ALA A 19 -75.03 -27.29 -46.19
C ALA A 19 -75.67 -28.43 -47.03
N LEU A 20 -76.06 -29.57 -46.43
CA LEU A 20 -77.37 -30.25 -46.60
C LEU A 20 -77.54 -31.54 -45.74
N ALA A 21 -78.80 -31.90 -45.45
CA ALA A 21 -79.30 -33.01 -44.63
C ALA A 21 -80.10 -34.04 -45.47
N LEU A 22 -80.33 -35.28 -44.98
CA LEU A 22 -81.65 -35.98 -44.92
C LEU A 22 -81.61 -37.43 -44.36
N VAL A 23 -82.82 -37.92 -44.03
CA VAL A 23 -83.28 -39.03 -43.16
C VAL A 23 -83.73 -40.28 -43.95
N PHE A 24 -83.71 -41.51 -43.37
CA PHE A 24 -84.78 -42.54 -43.52
C PHE A 24 -84.71 -43.70 -42.48
N ILE A 25 -85.85 -44.40 -42.29
CA ILE A 25 -86.30 -45.18 -41.11
C ILE A 25 -86.62 -46.68 -41.45
N LEU A 26 -86.58 -47.57 -40.42
CA LEU A 26 -87.24 -48.92 -40.21
C LEU A 26 -86.65 -50.18 -40.93
N LEU A 27 -86.69 -51.46 -40.47
CA LEU A 27 -87.67 -52.26 -39.68
C LEU A 27 -87.05 -53.65 -39.21
N LEU A 28 -87.34 -54.07 -37.95
CA LEU A 28 -87.52 -55.42 -37.29
C LEU A 28 -86.51 -56.62 -37.30
N SER A 29 -86.11 -57.02 -36.07
CA SER A 29 -86.24 -58.36 -35.38
C SER A 29 -85.33 -59.55 -35.85
N LEU A 30 -84.67 -60.42 -35.05
CA LEU A 30 -84.97 -61.14 -33.78
C LEU A 30 -83.70 -61.83 -33.16
N PHE A 31 -83.75 -62.08 -31.83
CA PHE A 31 -82.94 -62.95 -30.92
C PHE A 31 -81.70 -62.39 -30.18
N PRO A 32 -81.43 -62.86 -28.93
CA PRO A 32 -81.00 -62.02 -27.82
C PRO A 32 -79.51 -62.17 -27.48
N ALA A 33 -78.86 -61.06 -27.14
CA ALA A 33 -77.62 -61.04 -26.39
C ALA A 33 -77.86 -60.22 -25.11
N THR A 34 -77.51 -60.80 -23.97
CA THR A 34 -77.41 -60.08 -22.69
C THR A 34 -76.38 -58.98 -22.82
N VAL A 35 -76.85 -57.73 -22.98
CA VAL A 35 -76.01 -56.53 -23.00
C VAL A 35 -75.77 -56.09 -21.55
N LEU A 36 -74.51 -56.13 -21.10
CA LEU A 36 -74.03 -55.28 -20.01
C LEU A 36 -74.17 -53.83 -20.50
N GLY A 37 -75.21 -53.12 -20.02
CA GLY A 37 -75.50 -51.76 -20.46
C GLY A 37 -74.39 -50.77 -20.07
N ALA A 38 -73.90 -50.00 -21.03
CA ALA A 38 -73.00 -48.87 -20.78
C ALA A 38 -73.68 -47.82 -19.87
N ALA A 39 -72.93 -47.24 -18.95
CA ALA A 39 -73.42 -46.24 -17.99
C ALA A 39 -73.94 -44.97 -18.69
N ALA A 40 -75.19 -44.59 -18.40
CA ALA A 40 -75.80 -43.40 -19.00
C ALA A 40 -75.12 -42.10 -18.51
N PRO A 41 -75.03 -41.02 -19.30
CA PRO A 41 -74.47 -39.75 -18.83
C PRO A 41 -75.21 -39.23 -17.60
N TRP A 42 -74.46 -38.77 -16.59
CA TRP A 42 -75.06 -38.10 -15.42
C TRP A 42 -75.82 -36.86 -15.87
N SER A 43 -76.98 -36.62 -15.27
CA SER A 43 -77.83 -35.47 -15.55
C SER A 43 -78.36 -34.88 -14.23
N PRO A 44 -78.50 -33.54 -14.13
CA PRO A 44 -79.11 -32.90 -12.95
C PRO A 44 -80.62 -33.19 -12.88
N ASN A 45 -81.21 -33.06 -11.69
CA ASN A 45 -82.63 -33.29 -11.42
C ASN A 45 -83.14 -34.69 -11.78
N THR A 46 -82.24 -35.68 -11.80
CA THR A 46 -82.53 -37.07 -12.17
C THR A 46 -82.48 -37.94 -10.92
N ALA A 47 -83.48 -38.80 -10.73
CA ALA A 47 -83.52 -39.73 -9.61
C ALA A 47 -82.60 -40.92 -9.89
N TYR A 48 -81.65 -41.17 -8.98
CA TYR A 48 -80.71 -42.28 -9.02
C TYR A 48 -80.89 -43.16 -7.78
N LYS A 49 -80.81 -44.48 -7.97
CA LYS A 49 -80.79 -45.47 -6.88
C LYS A 49 -79.38 -46.01 -6.67
N THR A 50 -79.10 -46.52 -5.48
CA THR A 50 -77.83 -47.18 -5.19
C THR A 50 -77.56 -48.29 -6.22
N GLY A 51 -76.36 -48.28 -6.79
CA GLY A 51 -75.91 -49.18 -7.84
C GLY A 51 -76.10 -48.64 -9.27
N ASP A 52 -76.83 -47.54 -9.48
CA ASP A 52 -76.91 -46.92 -10.81
C ASP A 52 -75.52 -46.46 -11.26
N LEU A 53 -75.13 -46.83 -12.48
CA LEU A 53 -73.89 -46.41 -13.09
C LEU A 53 -74.14 -45.20 -14.00
N VAL A 54 -73.37 -44.14 -13.80
CA VAL A 54 -73.40 -42.93 -14.63
C VAL A 54 -72.01 -42.57 -15.16
N SER A 55 -71.95 -41.99 -16.35
CA SER A 55 -70.72 -41.40 -16.89
C SER A 55 -70.68 -39.89 -16.67
N TYR A 56 -69.56 -39.37 -16.16
CA TYR A 56 -69.33 -37.94 -16.00
C TYR A 56 -67.83 -37.62 -16.09
N GLY A 57 -67.45 -36.64 -16.91
CA GLY A 57 -66.05 -36.25 -17.09
C GLY A 57 -65.14 -37.37 -17.63
N GLY A 58 -65.67 -38.27 -18.46
CA GLY A 58 -64.95 -39.41 -19.03
C GLY A 58 -64.75 -40.61 -18.09
N LYS A 59 -65.30 -40.53 -16.86
CA LYS A 59 -65.19 -41.59 -15.85
C LYS A 59 -66.55 -42.17 -15.49
N THR A 60 -66.57 -43.42 -15.04
CA THR A 60 -67.80 -44.09 -14.57
C THR A 60 -67.93 -44.03 -13.06
N TYR A 61 -69.09 -43.60 -12.56
CA TYR A 61 -69.39 -43.54 -11.13
C TYR A 61 -70.62 -44.39 -10.80
N ALA A 62 -70.59 -45.07 -9.66
CA ALA A 62 -71.73 -45.76 -9.09
C ALA A 62 -72.40 -44.88 -8.03
N CYS A 63 -73.72 -44.72 -8.13
CA CYS A 63 -74.53 -44.11 -7.08
C CYS A 63 -74.45 -45.00 -5.83
N ILE A 64 -74.07 -44.44 -4.69
CA ILE A 64 -73.98 -45.20 -3.43
C ILE A 64 -75.12 -44.93 -2.48
N GLN A 65 -75.82 -43.80 -2.63
CA GLN A 65 -76.98 -43.44 -1.83
C GLN A 65 -78.12 -42.95 -2.72
N PRO A 66 -79.37 -43.43 -2.59
CA PRO A 66 -80.46 -43.02 -3.46
C PRO A 66 -80.77 -41.53 -3.26
N HIS A 67 -80.87 -40.78 -4.36
CA HIS A 67 -81.14 -39.34 -4.34
C HIS A 67 -81.68 -38.84 -5.69
N THR A 68 -82.26 -37.65 -5.70
CA THR A 68 -82.46 -36.88 -6.94
C THR A 68 -81.30 -35.90 -7.06
N SER A 69 -80.54 -35.97 -8.16
CA SER A 69 -79.36 -35.12 -8.37
C SER A 69 -79.74 -33.64 -8.48
N LEU A 70 -78.82 -32.75 -8.12
CA LEU A 70 -78.93 -31.30 -8.31
C LEU A 70 -77.72 -30.79 -9.09
N THR A 71 -77.83 -29.61 -9.69
CA THR A 71 -76.66 -28.91 -10.26
C THR A 71 -75.65 -28.63 -9.14
N GLY A 72 -74.38 -28.94 -9.36
CA GLY A 72 -73.33 -28.90 -8.32
C GLY A 72 -73.15 -30.23 -7.58
N TRP A 73 -74.00 -31.23 -7.81
CA TRP A 73 -73.86 -32.58 -7.25
C TRP A 73 -73.31 -33.58 -8.27
N GLU A 74 -72.45 -33.11 -9.16
CA GLU A 74 -71.83 -33.96 -10.18
C GLU A 74 -70.98 -35.07 -9.52
N PRO A 75 -70.86 -36.25 -10.14
CA PRO A 75 -70.25 -37.40 -9.49
C PRO A 75 -68.84 -37.21 -8.92
N SER A 76 -68.02 -36.37 -9.54
CA SER A 76 -66.68 -36.03 -9.02
C SER A 76 -66.70 -35.15 -7.77
N ASN A 77 -67.79 -34.41 -7.54
CA ASN A 77 -67.88 -33.33 -6.57
C ASN A 77 -68.49 -33.79 -5.23
N VAL A 78 -69.28 -34.88 -5.23
CA VAL A 78 -70.01 -35.33 -4.04
C VAL A 78 -69.74 -36.82 -3.75
N PRO A 79 -68.58 -37.16 -3.15
CA PRO A 79 -68.20 -38.54 -2.84
C PRO A 79 -69.13 -39.27 -1.88
N ALA A 80 -69.97 -38.53 -1.14
CA ALA A 80 -71.00 -39.09 -0.27
C ALA A 80 -72.16 -39.74 -1.05
N LEU A 81 -72.40 -39.30 -2.29
CA LEU A 81 -73.47 -39.79 -3.16
C LEU A 81 -72.95 -40.70 -4.27
N TRP A 82 -71.68 -40.55 -4.65
CA TRP A 82 -71.07 -41.20 -5.79
C TRP A 82 -69.73 -41.84 -5.44
N LYS A 83 -69.52 -43.08 -5.90
CA LYS A 83 -68.24 -43.77 -5.82
C LYS A 83 -67.69 -43.96 -7.23
N LEU A 84 -66.45 -43.52 -7.47
CA LEU A 84 -65.76 -43.82 -8.72
C LEU A 84 -65.66 -45.34 -8.89
N SER A 85 -66.14 -45.85 -10.03
CA SER A 85 -66.05 -47.28 -10.35
C SER A 85 -64.59 -47.63 -10.62
N ALA A 86 -64.12 -48.75 -10.07
CA ALA A 86 -62.73 -49.20 -10.23
C ALA A 86 -62.43 -49.77 -11.63
N ASP A 87 -63.42 -49.80 -12.52
CA ASP A 87 -63.36 -50.41 -13.85
C ASP A 87 -63.29 -49.37 -14.99
N ASP A 88 -62.76 -48.16 -14.75
CA ASP A 88 -62.23 -47.38 -15.88
C ASP A 88 -60.99 -48.15 -16.40
N PRO A 89 -60.92 -48.52 -17.70
CA PRO A 89 -59.74 -49.18 -18.21
C PRO A 89 -58.54 -48.23 -18.04
N VAL A 90 -57.67 -48.53 -17.09
CA VAL A 90 -56.39 -47.84 -16.94
C VAL A 90 -55.62 -48.10 -18.23
N ASP A 91 -55.21 -47.04 -18.91
CA ASP A 91 -54.41 -47.17 -20.12
C ASP A 91 -53.06 -47.79 -19.76
N THR A 92 -52.80 -48.99 -20.27
CA THR A 92 -51.55 -49.73 -20.05
C THR A 92 -50.69 -49.78 -21.31
N THR A 93 -51.13 -49.15 -22.40
CA THR A 93 -50.40 -49.20 -23.67
C THR A 93 -49.45 -48.01 -23.71
N PRO A 94 -48.13 -48.22 -23.85
CA PRO A 94 -47.21 -47.10 -23.98
C PRO A 94 -47.30 -46.41 -25.34
N PRO A 95 -46.99 -45.10 -25.42
CA PRO A 95 -46.82 -44.43 -26.69
C PRO A 95 -45.77 -45.08 -27.58
N THR A 96 -45.89 -44.87 -28.88
CA THR A 96 -44.82 -45.18 -29.84
C THR A 96 -43.56 -44.34 -29.59
N ALA A 97 -42.38 -44.86 -29.94
CA ALA A 97 -41.15 -44.09 -29.81
C ALA A 97 -41.18 -42.85 -30.75
N PRO A 98 -40.75 -41.67 -30.27
CA PRO A 98 -40.54 -40.51 -31.14
C PRO A 98 -39.55 -40.86 -32.26
N THR A 99 -39.83 -40.42 -33.48
CA THR A 99 -38.97 -40.71 -34.64
C THR A 99 -38.26 -39.46 -35.14
N ASN A 100 -37.19 -39.63 -35.94
CA ASN A 100 -36.49 -38.53 -36.61
C ASN A 100 -35.98 -37.45 -35.63
N LEU A 101 -35.41 -37.86 -34.49
CA LEU A 101 -34.69 -36.95 -33.61
C LEU A 101 -33.47 -36.42 -34.36
N ARG A 102 -33.43 -35.11 -34.54
CA ARG A 102 -32.40 -34.39 -35.30
C ARG A 102 -32.09 -33.06 -34.64
N ALA A 103 -30.90 -32.53 -34.92
CA ALA A 103 -30.57 -31.15 -34.62
C ALA A 103 -31.06 -30.24 -35.75
N SER A 104 -31.90 -29.26 -35.43
CA SER A 104 -32.31 -28.22 -36.40
C SER A 104 -31.31 -27.06 -36.45
N SER A 105 -30.55 -26.84 -35.38
CA SER A 105 -29.40 -25.95 -35.36
C SER A 105 -28.40 -26.37 -34.28
N ILE A 106 -27.12 -26.11 -34.52
CA ILE A 106 -26.02 -26.37 -33.59
C ILE A 106 -25.28 -25.05 -33.41
N GLY A 107 -25.25 -24.56 -32.17
CA GLY A 107 -24.50 -23.38 -31.75
C GLY A 107 -23.22 -23.74 -31.00
N ILE A 108 -22.58 -22.72 -30.44
CA ILE A 108 -21.35 -22.87 -29.64
C ILE A 108 -21.67 -23.45 -28.25
N THR A 109 -22.77 -23.00 -27.63
CA THR A 109 -23.19 -23.41 -26.27
C THR A 109 -24.61 -23.95 -26.20
N GLU A 110 -25.25 -24.18 -27.35
CA GLU A 110 -26.60 -24.72 -27.42
C GLU A 110 -26.84 -25.58 -28.67
N VAL A 111 -27.83 -26.46 -28.59
CA VAL A 111 -28.35 -27.26 -29.71
C VAL A 111 -29.86 -27.22 -29.68
N VAL A 112 -30.49 -26.94 -30.83
CA VAL A 112 -31.95 -27.04 -30.97
C VAL A 112 -32.30 -28.41 -31.56
N LEU A 113 -33.04 -29.20 -30.80
CA LEU A 113 -33.52 -30.52 -31.15
C LEU A 113 -34.94 -30.44 -31.69
N ALA A 114 -35.25 -31.30 -32.67
CA ALA A 114 -36.60 -31.52 -33.17
C ALA A 114 -36.82 -33.00 -33.48
N TRP A 115 -38.04 -33.48 -33.32
CA TRP A 115 -38.44 -34.85 -33.64
C TRP A 115 -39.85 -34.88 -34.22
N ASN A 116 -40.26 -36.04 -34.75
CA ASN A 116 -41.63 -36.28 -35.17
C ASN A 116 -42.47 -36.72 -33.95
N PRO A 117 -43.74 -36.32 -33.86
CA PRO A 117 -44.60 -36.69 -32.73
C PRO A 117 -44.79 -38.20 -32.64
N ALA A 118 -44.87 -38.70 -31.41
CA ALA A 118 -45.32 -40.06 -31.12
C ALA A 118 -46.85 -40.14 -31.18
N THR A 119 -47.38 -41.34 -31.42
CA THR A 119 -48.81 -41.68 -31.33
C THR A 119 -49.07 -42.67 -30.22
N ASP A 120 -50.29 -42.63 -29.68
CA ASP A 120 -50.78 -43.45 -28.57
C ASP A 120 -52.31 -43.67 -28.74
N ASN A 121 -52.89 -44.70 -28.11
CA ASN A 121 -54.33 -45.01 -28.20
C ASN A 121 -55.22 -44.02 -27.46
N VAL A 122 -54.72 -43.33 -26.42
CA VAL A 122 -55.45 -42.27 -25.71
C VAL A 122 -54.83 -40.91 -25.99
N GLY A 123 -53.50 -40.81 -25.97
CA GLY A 123 -52.78 -39.61 -26.39
C GLY A 123 -51.47 -39.36 -25.65
N VAL A 124 -50.52 -38.75 -26.35
CA VAL A 124 -49.23 -38.32 -25.80
C VAL A 124 -49.37 -36.96 -25.11
N VAL A 125 -48.92 -36.87 -23.87
CA VAL A 125 -48.99 -35.65 -23.04
C VAL A 125 -47.66 -34.89 -23.04
N SER A 126 -46.53 -35.60 -23.03
CA SER A 126 -45.22 -34.96 -22.99
C SER A 126 -44.09 -35.83 -23.54
N TYR A 127 -42.90 -35.23 -23.66
CA TYR A 127 -41.67 -35.85 -24.10
C TYR A 127 -40.57 -35.60 -23.06
N GLU A 128 -39.93 -36.67 -22.59
CA GLU A 128 -38.72 -36.64 -21.78
C GLU A 128 -37.49 -36.63 -22.69
N VAL A 129 -36.70 -35.55 -22.66
CA VAL A 129 -35.47 -35.38 -23.43
C VAL A 129 -34.27 -35.72 -22.57
N TYR A 130 -33.44 -36.66 -23.03
CA TYR A 130 -32.27 -37.14 -22.32
C TYR A 130 -30.99 -36.61 -22.97
N LYS A 131 -30.01 -36.21 -22.15
CA LYS A 131 -28.63 -35.89 -22.53
C LYS A 131 -27.72 -36.98 -21.97
N GLY A 132 -27.20 -37.84 -22.83
CA GLY A 132 -26.64 -39.13 -22.39
C GLY A 132 -27.74 -39.96 -21.71
N SER A 133 -27.47 -40.43 -20.49
CA SER A 133 -28.45 -41.14 -19.67
C SER A 133 -29.25 -40.23 -18.72
N GLN A 134 -28.95 -38.93 -18.68
CA GLN A 134 -29.59 -38.00 -17.73
C GLN A 134 -30.80 -37.30 -18.37
N LEU A 135 -31.91 -37.24 -17.65
CA LEU A 135 -33.06 -36.44 -18.06
C LEU A 135 -32.68 -34.96 -18.07
N ALA A 136 -32.68 -34.34 -19.25
CA ALA A 136 -32.35 -32.93 -19.44
C ALA A 136 -33.57 -32.02 -19.28
N SER A 137 -34.74 -32.45 -19.77
CA SER A 137 -35.99 -31.70 -19.65
C SER A 137 -37.21 -32.56 -20.00
N THR A 138 -38.39 -32.12 -19.60
CA THR A 138 -39.68 -32.60 -20.12
C THR A 138 -40.37 -31.46 -20.87
N THR A 139 -40.97 -31.73 -22.03
CA THR A 139 -41.67 -30.74 -22.86
C THR A 139 -42.94 -31.32 -23.47
N ASN A 140 -43.94 -30.47 -23.75
CA ASN A 140 -45.16 -30.86 -24.48
C ASN A 140 -45.10 -30.54 -25.99
N THR A 141 -43.96 -30.04 -26.47
CA THR A 141 -43.70 -29.78 -27.89
C THR A 141 -42.77 -30.83 -28.49
N THR A 142 -42.67 -30.88 -29.82
CA THR A 142 -41.73 -31.77 -30.53
C THR A 142 -40.36 -31.12 -30.81
N SER A 143 -39.96 -30.21 -29.92
CA SER A 143 -38.68 -29.50 -30.00
C SER A 143 -38.16 -29.12 -28.61
N TYR A 144 -36.83 -29.01 -28.49
CA TYR A 144 -36.17 -28.60 -27.26
C TYR A 144 -34.83 -27.92 -27.55
N THR A 145 -34.54 -26.81 -26.87
CA THR A 145 -33.22 -26.15 -26.94
C THR A 145 -32.38 -26.55 -25.74
N ALA A 146 -31.39 -27.41 -25.95
CA ALA A 146 -30.38 -27.74 -24.96
C ALA A 146 -29.38 -26.59 -24.84
N LYS A 147 -29.38 -25.87 -23.72
CA LYS A 147 -28.47 -24.73 -23.44
C LYS A 147 -27.38 -25.09 -22.45
N GLY A 148 -26.37 -24.23 -22.33
CA GLY A 148 -25.30 -24.37 -21.33
C GLY A 148 -24.33 -25.50 -21.66
N LEU A 149 -24.17 -25.82 -22.93
CA LEU A 149 -23.23 -26.82 -23.42
C LEU A 149 -21.83 -26.20 -23.55
N ALA A 150 -20.78 -26.97 -23.28
CA ALA A 150 -19.41 -26.58 -23.56
C ALA A 150 -19.15 -26.54 -25.09
N PRO A 151 -18.33 -25.59 -25.60
CA PRO A 151 -17.90 -25.55 -27.00
C PRO A 151 -17.11 -26.79 -27.41
N ASP A 152 -17.09 -27.10 -28.72
CA ASP A 152 -16.35 -28.23 -29.32
C ASP A 152 -16.51 -29.59 -28.60
N THR A 153 -17.66 -29.80 -27.96
CA THR A 153 -17.91 -30.95 -27.10
C THR A 153 -19.00 -31.83 -27.70
N ALA A 154 -18.75 -33.14 -27.73
CA ALA A 154 -19.72 -34.12 -28.21
C ALA A 154 -20.79 -34.40 -27.13
N TYR A 155 -22.06 -34.40 -27.54
CA TYR A 155 -23.22 -34.76 -26.73
C TYR A 155 -24.08 -35.78 -27.48
N SER A 156 -24.78 -36.63 -26.73
CA SER A 156 -25.80 -37.53 -27.27
C SER A 156 -27.17 -37.19 -26.70
N PHE A 157 -28.20 -37.19 -27.53
CA PHE A 157 -29.58 -36.97 -27.11
C PHE A 157 -30.50 -38.12 -27.52
N SER A 158 -31.47 -38.44 -26.69
CA SER A 158 -32.61 -39.32 -27.00
C SER A 158 -33.90 -38.76 -26.40
N VAL A 159 -35.05 -39.20 -26.88
CA VAL A 159 -36.37 -38.72 -26.42
C VAL A 159 -37.31 -39.90 -26.19
N LYS A 160 -38.07 -39.86 -25.09
CA LYS A 160 -39.20 -40.76 -24.81
C LYS A 160 -40.51 -39.97 -24.77
N ALA A 161 -41.61 -40.56 -25.22
CA ALA A 161 -42.95 -40.01 -25.10
C ALA A 161 -43.66 -40.56 -23.85
N LEU A 162 -44.52 -39.75 -23.25
CA LEU A 162 -45.31 -40.06 -22.06
C LEU A 162 -46.78 -39.76 -22.32
N ASP A 163 -47.65 -40.68 -21.92
CA ASP A 163 -49.10 -40.47 -21.90
C ASP A 163 -49.60 -39.92 -20.55
N ALA A 164 -50.92 -39.81 -20.39
CA ALA A 164 -51.56 -39.36 -19.17
C ALA A 164 -51.58 -40.41 -18.04
N ALA A 165 -51.43 -41.70 -18.37
CA ALA A 165 -51.39 -42.81 -17.42
C ALA A 165 -49.99 -43.05 -16.84
N GLY A 166 -48.96 -42.42 -17.42
CA GLY A 166 -47.56 -42.52 -17.01
C GLY A 166 -46.76 -43.58 -17.74
N ASN A 167 -47.30 -44.19 -18.81
CA ASN A 167 -46.55 -45.12 -19.63
C ASN A 167 -45.51 -44.37 -20.46
N ARG A 168 -44.34 -44.99 -20.64
CA ARG A 168 -43.19 -44.43 -21.38
C ARG A 168 -42.94 -45.23 -22.63
N SER A 169 -42.72 -44.55 -23.76
CA SER A 169 -42.26 -45.20 -24.98
C SER A 169 -40.85 -45.77 -24.84
N GLU A 170 -40.47 -46.62 -25.80
CA GLU A 170 -39.07 -46.86 -26.12
C GLU A 170 -38.36 -45.56 -26.54
N GLU A 171 -37.03 -45.55 -26.49
CA GLU A 171 -36.23 -44.39 -26.91
C GLU A 171 -36.32 -44.14 -28.42
N SER A 172 -36.27 -42.86 -28.81
CA SER A 172 -35.98 -42.47 -30.19
C SER A 172 -34.61 -42.99 -30.66
N ASN A 173 -34.26 -42.72 -31.92
CA ASN A 173 -32.86 -42.82 -32.35
C ASN A 173 -31.94 -41.98 -31.43
N SER A 174 -30.72 -42.46 -31.18
CA SER A 174 -29.70 -41.68 -30.49
C SER A 174 -29.09 -40.67 -31.46
N LEU A 175 -29.10 -39.40 -31.08
CA LEU A 175 -28.53 -38.31 -31.87
C LEU A 175 -27.22 -37.85 -31.25
N ALA A 176 -26.10 -38.15 -31.92
CA ALA A 176 -24.81 -37.56 -31.59
C ALA A 176 -24.63 -36.20 -32.28
N VAL A 177 -24.26 -35.18 -31.52
CA VAL A 177 -23.94 -33.83 -32.01
C VAL A 177 -22.66 -33.34 -31.35
N ARG A 178 -21.91 -32.48 -32.04
CA ARG A 178 -20.78 -31.75 -31.46
C ARG A 178 -21.08 -30.27 -31.57
N THR A 179 -21.02 -29.55 -30.46
CA THR A 179 -21.18 -28.08 -30.46
C THR A 179 -20.08 -27.45 -31.31
N ASN A 180 -20.35 -26.27 -31.88
CA ASN A 180 -19.34 -25.57 -32.67
C ASN A 180 -18.17 -25.13 -31.78
N THR A 181 -16.98 -25.02 -32.37
CA THR A 181 -15.82 -24.41 -31.72
C THR A 181 -16.12 -22.94 -31.41
N ALA A 182 -15.72 -22.47 -30.23
CA ALA A 182 -15.69 -21.04 -29.97
C ALA A 182 -14.66 -20.39 -30.91
N PRO A 183 -14.93 -19.20 -31.47
CA PRO A 183 -13.90 -18.46 -32.20
C PRO A 183 -12.72 -18.20 -31.25
N VAL A 184 -11.52 -18.55 -31.69
CA VAL A 184 -10.29 -18.22 -30.98
C VAL A 184 -9.94 -16.78 -31.34
N ASP A 185 -9.73 -15.95 -30.33
CA ASP A 185 -9.24 -14.59 -30.59
C ASP A 185 -7.78 -14.65 -31.01
N THR A 186 -7.48 -14.03 -32.15
CA THR A 186 -6.13 -14.02 -32.74
C THR A 186 -5.65 -12.61 -33.01
N GLU A 187 -6.48 -11.61 -32.78
CA GLU A 187 -6.10 -10.22 -32.94
C GLU A 187 -5.55 -9.72 -31.59
N PRO A 188 -4.32 -9.18 -31.52
CA PRO A 188 -3.81 -8.61 -30.28
C PRO A 188 -4.46 -7.25 -29.97
N PRO A 189 -4.53 -6.87 -28.69
CA PRO A 189 -4.95 -5.52 -28.32
C PRO A 189 -4.09 -4.43 -28.94
N THR A 190 -4.64 -3.22 -29.04
CA THR A 190 -3.85 -2.03 -29.41
C THR A 190 -2.79 -1.71 -28.36
N ALA A 191 -1.65 -1.16 -28.78
CA ALA A 191 -0.60 -0.75 -27.86
C ALA A 191 -1.10 0.32 -26.88
N PRO A 192 -0.79 0.22 -25.58
CA PRO A 192 -1.09 1.29 -24.62
C PRO A 192 -0.42 2.60 -25.04
N THR A 193 -1.13 3.72 -24.93
CA THR A 193 -0.60 5.04 -25.30
C THR A 193 -0.46 5.95 -24.08
N GLY A 194 0.37 6.98 -24.18
CA GLY A 194 0.49 8.00 -23.12
C GLY A 194 1.05 7.47 -21.81
N LEU A 195 1.99 6.50 -21.86
CA LEU A 195 2.69 6.05 -20.66
C LEU A 195 3.49 7.21 -20.08
N GLN A 196 3.19 7.54 -18.83
CA GLN A 196 3.78 8.67 -18.11
C GLN A 196 4.04 8.34 -16.63
N LEU A 197 4.97 9.10 -16.05
CA LEU A 197 5.27 9.06 -14.63
C LEU A 197 4.32 10.01 -13.88
N LEU A 198 3.60 9.49 -12.89
CA LEU A 198 2.77 10.30 -11.99
C LEU A 198 3.55 10.79 -10.76
N SER A 199 4.37 9.91 -10.17
CA SER A 199 5.19 10.25 -9.01
C SER A 199 6.40 9.32 -8.88
N ALA A 200 7.45 9.82 -8.23
CA ALA A 200 8.65 9.05 -7.91
C ALA A 200 9.01 9.20 -6.44
N THR A 201 9.39 8.09 -5.81
CA THR A 201 10.06 8.05 -4.51
C THR A 201 11.43 7.38 -4.68
N PRO A 202 12.32 7.40 -3.67
CA PRO A 202 13.61 6.75 -3.78
C PRO A 202 13.53 5.23 -4.04
N THR A 203 12.37 4.59 -3.85
CA THR A 203 12.22 3.13 -4.04
C THR A 203 11.00 2.75 -4.86
N SER A 204 10.28 3.71 -5.44
CA SER A 204 9.07 3.44 -6.21
C SER A 204 8.80 4.45 -7.33
N LEU A 205 8.14 3.99 -8.39
CA LEU A 205 7.66 4.81 -9.50
C LEU A 205 6.18 4.52 -9.74
N THR A 206 5.33 5.54 -9.67
CA THR A 206 3.89 5.42 -9.97
C THR A 206 3.63 5.85 -11.40
N LEU A 207 2.99 4.99 -12.18
CA LEU A 207 2.80 5.11 -13.62
C LEU A 207 1.32 5.22 -13.97
N SER A 208 1.02 5.85 -15.10
CA SER A 208 -0.29 5.76 -15.75
C SER A 208 -0.16 5.72 -17.27
N TRP A 209 -1.19 5.16 -17.92
CA TRP A 209 -1.31 5.11 -19.37
C TRP A 209 -2.79 5.14 -19.79
N ASN A 210 -3.05 5.31 -21.08
CA ASN A 210 -4.40 5.22 -21.65
C ASN A 210 -4.77 3.76 -21.92
N ALA A 211 -6.06 3.44 -21.74
CA ALA A 211 -6.56 2.09 -22.01
C ALA A 211 -6.41 1.70 -23.48
N SER A 212 -5.92 0.48 -23.71
CA SER A 212 -5.99 -0.22 -24.99
C SER A 212 -7.41 -0.65 -25.34
N THR A 213 -7.62 -0.95 -26.62
CA THR A 213 -8.86 -1.51 -27.19
C THR A 213 -8.54 -2.82 -27.88
N ASP A 214 -9.56 -3.66 -28.02
CA ASP A 214 -9.46 -4.99 -28.62
C ASP A 214 -10.83 -5.37 -29.24
N ASN A 215 -10.85 -6.31 -30.19
CA ASN A 215 -12.06 -6.79 -30.86
C ASN A 215 -12.99 -7.59 -29.93
N ILE A 216 -12.45 -8.26 -28.90
CA ILE A 216 -13.24 -8.97 -27.88
C ILE A 216 -13.09 -8.30 -26.51
N GLY A 217 -11.86 -8.00 -26.09
CA GLY A 217 -11.61 -7.28 -24.85
C GLY A 217 -10.20 -7.44 -24.30
N VAL A 218 -9.71 -6.37 -23.66
CA VAL A 218 -8.41 -6.36 -22.98
C VAL A 218 -8.54 -6.98 -21.59
N ALA A 219 -7.72 -8.00 -21.31
CA ALA A 219 -7.67 -8.68 -20.02
C ALA A 219 -6.75 -7.98 -19.01
N GLY A 220 -5.69 -7.31 -19.47
CA GLY A 220 -4.82 -6.52 -18.61
C GLY A 220 -3.58 -5.97 -19.30
N TYR A 221 -2.59 -5.58 -18.50
CA TYR A 221 -1.34 -4.96 -18.92
C TYR A 221 -0.15 -5.59 -18.21
N ASP A 222 0.93 -5.86 -18.95
CA ASP A 222 2.25 -6.15 -18.41
C ASP A 222 3.05 -4.86 -18.29
N VAL A 223 3.69 -4.66 -17.13
CA VAL A 223 4.64 -3.57 -16.88
C VAL A 223 6.05 -4.14 -16.93
N LEU A 224 6.84 -3.69 -17.90
CA LEU A 224 8.21 -4.15 -18.09
C LEU A 224 9.18 -3.13 -17.49
N LEU A 225 10.10 -3.60 -16.64
CA LEU A 225 11.20 -2.84 -16.06
C LEU A 225 12.52 -3.32 -16.67
N ASN A 226 13.27 -2.42 -17.29
CA ASN A 226 14.54 -2.71 -17.97
C ASN A 226 14.44 -3.89 -18.94
N GLY A 227 13.31 -4.00 -19.65
CA GLY A 227 13.03 -5.06 -20.62
C GLY A 227 12.51 -6.38 -20.03
N THR A 228 12.40 -6.51 -18.71
CA THR A 228 11.85 -7.70 -18.04
C THR A 228 10.46 -7.44 -17.49
N ASN A 229 9.54 -8.41 -17.59
CA ASN A 229 8.20 -8.26 -16.99
C ASN A 229 8.35 -8.23 -15.46
N ALA A 230 7.99 -7.09 -14.86
CA ALA A 230 8.04 -6.87 -13.43
C ALA A 230 6.70 -7.15 -12.75
N ALA A 231 5.58 -6.93 -13.45
CA ALA A 231 4.23 -7.13 -12.93
C ALA A 231 3.16 -7.15 -14.04
N SER A 232 1.97 -7.66 -13.71
CA SER A 232 0.77 -7.53 -14.53
C SER A 232 -0.40 -6.92 -13.71
N THR A 233 -1.25 -6.14 -14.36
CA THR A 233 -2.38 -5.42 -13.72
C THR A 233 -3.55 -5.26 -14.70
N SER A 234 -4.79 -5.26 -14.21
CA SER A 234 -5.97 -4.91 -15.01
C SER A 234 -6.26 -3.40 -15.05
N ASN A 235 -5.58 -2.61 -14.21
CA ASN A 235 -5.75 -1.17 -14.14
C ASN A 235 -4.82 -0.45 -15.11
N THR A 236 -5.16 0.78 -15.48
CA THR A 236 -4.30 1.66 -16.30
C THR A 236 -3.32 2.50 -15.48
N THR A 237 -3.08 2.09 -14.23
CA THR A 237 -2.10 2.65 -13.31
C THR A 237 -1.38 1.52 -12.57
N TYR A 238 -0.11 1.75 -12.23
CA TYR A 238 0.67 0.79 -11.47
C TYR A 238 1.81 1.47 -10.70
N THR A 239 2.16 0.95 -9.53
CA THR A 239 3.32 1.42 -8.75
C THR A 239 4.38 0.34 -8.72
N LEU A 240 5.50 0.57 -9.41
CA LEU A 240 6.70 -0.24 -9.26
C LEU A 240 7.31 0.05 -7.90
N THR A 241 7.65 -0.98 -7.13
CA THR A 241 8.26 -0.86 -5.79
C THR A 241 9.54 -1.69 -5.70
N GLY A 242 10.33 -1.51 -4.64
CA GLY A 242 11.59 -2.23 -4.46
C GLY A 242 12.71 -1.76 -5.39
N LEU A 243 12.59 -0.54 -5.93
CA LEU A 243 13.60 0.07 -6.78
C LEU A 243 14.78 0.60 -5.93
N THR A 244 15.93 0.72 -6.55
CA THR A 244 17.13 1.33 -5.96
C THR A 244 17.07 2.84 -6.18
N ALA A 245 17.32 3.63 -5.14
CA ALA A 245 17.37 5.08 -5.23
C ALA A 245 18.47 5.55 -6.21
N ALA A 246 18.37 6.80 -6.66
CA ALA A 246 19.38 7.40 -7.55
C ALA A 246 19.60 6.64 -8.87
N THR A 247 18.65 5.80 -9.27
CA THR A 247 18.79 4.89 -10.39
C THR A 247 17.78 5.24 -11.48
N SER A 248 18.28 5.26 -12.72
CA SER A 248 17.47 5.44 -13.92
C SER A 248 16.90 4.10 -14.36
N TYR A 249 15.61 4.07 -14.66
CA TYR A 249 14.89 2.89 -15.10
C TYR A 249 14.24 3.14 -16.46
N THR A 250 14.19 2.09 -17.29
CA THR A 250 13.44 2.09 -18.54
C THR A 250 12.17 1.28 -18.37
N ILE A 251 11.02 1.88 -18.66
CA ILE A 251 9.69 1.29 -18.46
C ILE A 251 8.94 1.24 -19.79
N LEU A 252 8.27 0.11 -20.03
CA LEU A 252 7.37 -0.17 -21.14
C LEU A 252 6.10 -0.85 -20.61
N VAL A 253 4.98 -0.71 -21.31
CA VAL A 253 3.73 -1.43 -21.00
C VAL A 253 3.18 -2.11 -22.24
N ARG A 254 2.67 -3.33 -22.10
CA ARG A 254 1.97 -4.09 -23.15
C ARG A 254 0.58 -4.48 -22.66
N ALA A 255 -0.43 -4.39 -23.50
CA ALA A 255 -1.74 -4.97 -23.21
C ALA A 255 -1.76 -6.47 -23.57
N TYR A 256 -2.64 -7.23 -22.92
CA TYR A 256 -2.95 -8.61 -23.28
C TYR A 256 -4.44 -8.90 -23.16
N ASP A 257 -4.92 -9.85 -23.95
CA ASP A 257 -6.30 -10.34 -23.93
C ASP A 257 -6.43 -11.69 -23.20
N ALA A 258 -7.65 -12.22 -23.15
CA ALA A 258 -7.93 -13.50 -22.50
C ALA A 258 -7.44 -14.72 -23.32
N ALA A 259 -7.16 -14.55 -24.61
CA ALA A 259 -6.63 -15.58 -25.49
C ALA A 259 -5.09 -15.68 -25.43
N GLY A 260 -4.43 -14.71 -24.78
CA GLY A 260 -2.99 -14.66 -24.60
C GLY A 260 -2.25 -13.84 -25.66
N ASN A 261 -2.95 -13.14 -26.56
CA ASN A 261 -2.30 -12.24 -27.51
C ASN A 261 -1.79 -11.00 -26.76
N ARG A 262 -0.62 -10.49 -27.19
CA ARG A 262 0.00 -9.30 -26.61
C ARG A 262 0.15 -8.21 -27.66
N SER A 263 -0.14 -6.98 -27.25
CA SER A 263 0.06 -5.79 -28.08
C SER A 263 1.55 -5.55 -28.36
N ALA A 264 1.84 -4.67 -29.32
CA ALA A 264 3.11 -3.96 -29.35
C ALA A 264 3.31 -3.11 -28.07
N ASP A 265 4.56 -2.71 -27.82
CA ASP A 265 4.94 -1.93 -26.64
C ASP A 265 4.41 -0.49 -26.72
N SER A 266 4.17 0.12 -25.56
CA SER A 266 3.93 1.56 -25.43
C SER A 266 5.15 2.40 -25.86
N ASN A 267 5.04 3.74 -25.73
CA ASN A 267 6.25 4.57 -25.70
C ASN A 267 7.20 4.13 -24.57
N ILE A 268 8.51 4.29 -24.81
CA ILE A 268 9.51 4.09 -23.76
C ILE A 268 9.45 5.27 -22.79
N LEU A 269 9.37 4.98 -21.50
CA LEU A 269 9.51 5.96 -20.42
C LEU A 269 10.83 5.72 -19.70
N THR A 270 11.72 6.71 -19.71
CA THR A 270 12.87 6.73 -18.80
C THR A 270 12.48 7.55 -17.58
N ALA A 271 12.63 6.97 -16.39
CA ALA A 271 12.29 7.62 -15.13
C ALA A 271 13.36 7.36 -14.08
N ASP A 272 13.73 8.42 -13.36
CA ASP A 272 14.73 8.34 -12.30
C ASP A 272 14.04 8.24 -10.95
N THR A 273 14.50 7.29 -10.13
CA THR A 273 14.23 7.36 -8.70
C THR A 273 15.04 8.50 -8.10
N PRO A 274 14.41 9.44 -7.35
CA PRO A 274 15.14 10.49 -6.67
C PRO A 274 16.15 9.88 -5.69
N GLN A 275 17.17 10.67 -5.33
CA GLN A 275 17.99 10.39 -4.15
C GLN A 275 17.05 10.25 -2.94
N VAL A 276 17.44 9.42 -1.96
CA VAL A 276 16.80 9.49 -0.64
C VAL A 276 16.89 10.93 -0.16
N PRO A 277 15.78 11.62 0.16
CA PRO A 277 15.83 12.96 0.71
C PRO A 277 16.77 12.98 1.91
N ILE A 278 17.91 13.64 1.74
CA ILE A 278 18.95 13.71 2.75
C ILE A 278 18.52 14.79 3.75
N GLY A 279 17.66 14.36 4.68
CA GLY A 279 17.04 15.20 5.70
C GLY A 279 16.26 14.43 6.77
N SER A 280 16.04 13.12 6.58
CA SER A 280 15.38 12.23 7.55
C SER A 280 16.18 10.97 7.91
N GLY A 281 17.43 10.85 7.44
CA GLY A 281 18.27 9.67 7.70
C GLY A 281 18.72 9.54 9.16
N SER A 282 18.77 8.32 9.69
CA SER A 282 19.28 8.01 11.04
C SER A 282 20.80 8.25 11.19
N LYS A 283 21.51 8.49 10.08
CA LYS A 283 22.97 8.70 10.05
C LYS A 283 23.31 10.02 9.35
N GLN A 284 23.76 11.00 10.12
CA GLN A 284 23.96 12.38 9.69
C GLN A 284 25.44 12.78 9.59
N LEU A 285 25.77 13.55 8.56
CA LEU A 285 27.02 14.31 8.46
C LEU A 285 26.72 15.79 8.70
N ILE A 286 27.26 16.31 9.78
CA ILE A 286 27.13 17.70 10.19
C ILE A 286 28.45 18.41 9.88
N GLY A 287 28.38 19.65 9.39
CA GLY A 287 29.57 20.41 9.08
C GLY A 287 29.44 21.88 9.46
N TYR A 288 30.47 22.40 10.12
CA TYR A 288 30.61 23.85 10.29
C TYR A 288 30.99 24.51 8.97
N TRP A 289 30.33 25.61 8.64
CA TRP A 289 30.65 26.47 7.50
C TRP A 289 31.20 27.80 8.01
N HIS A 290 32.39 28.18 7.56
CA HIS A 290 33.03 29.42 7.98
C HIS A 290 32.37 30.63 7.33
N ASN A 291 31.84 31.52 8.16
CA ASN A 291 31.43 32.87 7.78
C ASN A 291 32.61 33.86 7.86
N PHE A 292 33.81 33.39 7.52
CA PHE A 292 35.07 34.13 7.56
C PHE A 292 36.13 33.38 6.76
N ASP A 293 37.26 34.03 6.48
CA ASP A 293 38.42 33.40 5.87
C ASP A 293 39.51 33.19 6.93
N ASN A 294 39.95 31.94 7.08
CA ASN A 294 41.05 31.55 7.98
C ASN A 294 42.21 30.84 7.24
N GLY A 295 42.29 30.98 5.92
CA GLY A 295 43.32 30.34 5.10
C GLY A 295 43.00 28.92 4.65
N SER A 296 41.79 28.42 4.91
CA SER A 296 41.29 27.18 4.31
C SER A 296 40.77 27.42 2.88
N THR A 297 39.45 27.55 2.70
CA THR A 297 38.85 27.98 1.45
C THR A 297 37.52 28.70 1.72
N ASN A 298 37.17 29.67 0.87
CA ASN A 298 35.91 30.38 0.95
C ASN A 298 34.87 29.69 0.07
N ILE A 299 33.74 29.31 0.66
CA ILE A 299 32.68 28.55 -0.02
C ILE A 299 31.40 29.36 0.10
N ARG A 300 30.69 29.61 -1.00
CA ARG A 300 29.32 30.16 -0.92
C ARG A 300 28.39 29.08 -0.38
N LEU A 301 27.42 29.46 0.45
CA LEU A 301 26.55 28.50 1.14
C LEU A 301 25.85 27.53 0.15
N LYS A 302 25.38 28.03 -1.00
CA LYS A 302 24.77 27.20 -2.07
C LYS A 302 25.71 26.18 -2.73
N ASP A 303 27.03 26.36 -2.64
CA ASP A 303 28.05 25.53 -3.29
C ASP A 303 28.59 24.44 -2.35
N ILE A 304 28.05 24.34 -1.13
CA ILE A 304 28.40 23.29 -0.18
C ILE A 304 28.09 21.91 -0.76
N SER A 305 29.00 20.97 -0.56
CA SER A 305 28.86 19.58 -0.99
C SER A 305 27.50 18.99 -0.61
N PRO A 306 26.83 18.27 -1.53
CA PRO A 306 25.53 17.66 -1.25
C PRO A 306 25.59 16.61 -0.13
N ARG A 307 26.79 16.12 0.23
CA ARG A 307 27.01 15.09 1.27
C ARG A 307 26.73 15.55 2.70
N TYR A 308 26.69 16.86 2.97
CA TYR A 308 26.36 17.39 4.29
C TYR A 308 24.85 17.52 4.47
N ASP A 309 24.35 17.06 5.60
CA ASP A 309 22.91 17.04 5.91
C ASP A 309 22.53 18.26 6.74
N ILE A 310 23.43 18.64 7.65
CA ILE A 310 23.28 19.74 8.58
C ILE A 310 24.49 20.66 8.43
N ILE A 311 24.21 21.94 8.21
CA ILE A 311 25.21 22.99 8.01
C ILE A 311 25.11 23.94 9.21
N GLN A 312 26.19 24.07 9.95
CA GLN A 312 26.29 24.98 11.10
C GLN A 312 27.06 26.22 10.68
N VAL A 313 26.35 27.33 10.54
CA VAL A 313 26.92 28.62 10.16
C VAL A 313 27.72 29.18 11.33
N ALA A 314 29.04 29.26 11.17
CA ALA A 314 30.00 29.71 12.18
C ALA A 314 30.44 31.16 11.88
N PHE A 315 30.12 32.16 12.71
CA PHE A 315 29.31 32.11 13.92
C PHE A 315 28.42 33.37 14.01
N ALA A 316 27.33 33.28 14.77
CA ALA A 316 26.80 34.46 15.43
C ALA A 316 27.72 34.81 16.60
N GLU A 317 28.23 36.03 16.62
CA GLU A 317 29.18 36.50 17.63
C GLU A 317 28.54 37.63 18.45
N PRO A 318 28.85 37.76 19.75
CA PRO A 318 28.36 38.89 20.52
C PRO A 318 29.09 40.16 20.13
N ILE A 319 28.39 41.29 20.11
CA ILE A 319 29.00 42.60 19.96
C ILE A 319 29.72 43.02 21.25
N GLY A 320 30.21 44.26 21.32
CA GLY A 320 31.06 44.74 22.43
C GLY A 320 30.50 44.59 23.85
N ASP A 321 29.18 44.36 24.02
CA ASP A 321 28.55 44.07 25.32
C ASP A 321 28.70 42.61 25.77
N ARG A 322 29.24 41.73 24.93
CA ARG A 322 29.41 40.28 25.14
C ARG A 322 28.09 39.53 25.35
N VAL A 323 26.97 40.08 24.89
CA VAL A 323 25.64 39.52 25.12
C VAL A 323 24.78 39.57 23.88
N THR A 324 24.72 40.72 23.21
CA THR A 324 23.86 40.94 22.05
C THR A 324 24.50 40.29 20.83
N MET A 325 23.81 39.30 20.26
CA MET A 325 24.34 38.49 19.16
C MET A 325 24.15 39.20 17.82
N ALA A 326 25.18 39.20 16.98
CA ALA A 326 25.15 39.74 15.64
C ALA A 326 25.68 38.74 14.62
N PHE A 327 25.21 38.86 13.39
CA PHE A 327 25.67 38.05 12.27
C PHE A 327 25.57 38.83 10.96
N THR A 328 26.68 38.84 10.23
CA THR A 328 26.79 39.45 8.90
C THR A 328 27.41 38.44 7.94
N PRO A 329 26.72 38.06 6.84
CA PRO A 329 27.27 37.12 5.87
C PRO A 329 28.60 37.58 5.29
N TYR A 330 29.58 36.68 5.29
CA TYR A 330 30.88 36.90 4.67
C TYR A 330 30.81 36.55 3.17
N ASN A 331 31.35 37.42 2.31
CA ASN A 331 31.35 37.27 0.85
C ASN A 331 29.96 37.04 0.23
N ALA A 332 28.89 37.54 0.86
CA ALA A 332 27.53 37.53 0.34
C ALA A 332 26.76 38.77 0.81
N THR A 333 25.83 39.25 -0.01
CA THR A 333 24.81 40.17 0.54
C THR A 333 23.85 39.39 1.43
N LYS A 334 23.14 40.10 2.30
CA LYS A 334 22.12 39.51 3.17
C LYS A 334 21.06 38.75 2.37
N GLU A 335 20.57 39.33 1.29
CA GLU A 335 19.52 38.77 0.44
C GLU A 335 20.00 37.50 -0.26
N GLN A 336 21.24 37.52 -0.76
CA GLN A 336 21.84 36.34 -1.38
C GLN A 336 22.02 35.21 -0.36
N PHE A 337 22.47 35.52 0.85
CA PHE A 337 22.65 34.51 1.90
C PHE A 337 21.32 33.88 2.31
N LYS A 338 20.25 34.70 2.46
CA LYS A 338 18.89 34.20 2.70
C LYS A 338 18.39 33.29 1.58
N ALA A 339 18.65 33.66 0.32
CA ALA A 339 18.30 32.82 -0.83
C ALA A 339 19.09 31.50 -0.84
N ASP A 340 20.37 31.53 -0.51
CA ASP A 340 21.21 30.33 -0.42
C ASP A 340 20.73 29.39 0.71
N ILE A 341 20.32 29.93 1.87
CA ILE A 341 19.70 29.14 2.96
C ILE A 341 18.43 28.46 2.45
N ALA A 342 17.52 29.22 1.85
CA ALA A 342 16.25 28.70 1.35
C ALA A 342 16.47 27.61 0.28
N LEU A 343 17.47 27.78 -0.59
CA LEU A 343 17.85 26.78 -1.58
C LEU A 343 18.27 25.46 -0.91
N LEU A 344 19.20 25.51 0.05
CA LEU A 344 19.67 24.30 0.75
C LEU A 344 18.53 23.63 1.53
N GLN A 345 17.65 24.41 2.15
CA GLN A 345 16.46 23.90 2.84
C GLN A 345 15.50 23.21 1.87
N SER A 346 15.29 23.76 0.68
CA SER A 346 14.46 23.10 -0.35
C SER A 346 15.06 21.79 -0.87
N GLN A 347 16.38 21.61 -0.73
CA GLN A 347 17.09 20.35 -1.00
C GLN A 347 17.07 19.36 0.19
N GLY A 348 16.36 19.69 1.27
CA GLY A 348 16.22 18.82 2.46
C GLY A 348 17.28 19.02 3.53
N LYS A 349 18.25 19.91 3.33
CA LYS A 349 19.31 20.20 4.30
C LYS A 349 18.78 21.04 5.46
N LYS A 350 19.44 20.96 6.60
CA LYS A 350 19.19 21.84 7.74
C LYS A 350 20.32 22.87 7.84
N VAL A 351 19.97 24.14 7.94
CA VAL A 351 20.94 25.23 8.15
C VAL A 351 20.69 25.84 9.52
N LEU A 352 21.68 25.74 10.41
CA LEU A 352 21.63 26.19 11.78
C LEU A 352 22.59 27.37 11.95
N ILE A 353 22.28 28.27 12.88
CA ILE A 353 23.23 29.30 13.32
C ILE A 353 23.95 28.81 14.57
N SER A 354 25.29 28.79 14.55
CA SER A 354 26.09 28.43 15.71
C SER A 354 26.48 29.67 16.52
N ILE A 355 26.39 29.56 17.84
CA ILE A 355 26.81 30.56 18.80
C ILE A 355 28.11 30.06 19.43
N GLY A 356 29.22 30.75 19.18
CA GLY A 356 30.50 30.25 19.65
C GLY A 356 31.71 30.85 18.96
N GLY A 357 32.75 30.03 18.87
CA GLY A 357 34.05 30.39 18.33
C GLY A 357 35.00 30.99 19.38
N ALA A 358 36.31 30.84 19.15
CA ALA A 358 37.36 31.27 20.07
C ALA A 358 37.29 32.76 20.47
N ASN A 359 36.66 33.59 19.64
CA ASN A 359 36.50 35.03 19.88
C ASN A 359 35.08 35.42 20.35
N GLY A 360 34.14 34.48 20.37
CA GLY A 360 32.71 34.71 20.61
C GLY A 360 32.28 34.62 22.08
N THR A 361 33.05 35.21 23.00
CA THR A 361 32.74 35.10 24.44
C THR A 361 31.39 35.73 24.81
N VAL A 362 30.42 34.90 25.19
CA VAL A 362 29.10 35.28 25.70
C VAL A 362 29.09 35.35 27.24
N GLU A 363 28.50 36.42 27.80
CA GLU A 363 28.51 36.77 29.23
C GLU A 363 27.06 36.87 29.81
N LEU A 364 26.40 35.73 30.03
CA LEU A 364 25.03 35.67 30.55
C LEU A 364 24.94 35.78 32.09
N THR A 365 25.44 36.86 32.68
CA THR A 365 25.53 37.02 34.15
C THR A 365 24.24 37.47 34.83
N SER A 366 23.24 37.94 34.08
CA SER A 366 21.95 38.43 34.61
C SER A 366 20.77 38.08 33.70
N THR A 367 19.54 38.23 34.21
CA THR A 367 18.31 38.06 33.42
C THR A 367 18.18 39.09 32.30
N THR A 368 18.65 40.32 32.52
CA THR A 368 18.73 41.36 31.47
C THR A 368 19.66 40.93 30.35
N ALA A 369 20.83 40.39 30.68
CA ALA A 369 21.75 39.86 29.68
C ALA A 369 21.10 38.70 28.90
N ARG A 370 20.48 37.75 29.62
CA ARG A 370 19.68 36.68 29.00
C ARG A 370 18.62 37.22 28.03
N ASP A 371 17.87 38.25 28.40
CA ASP A 371 16.82 38.81 27.53
C ASP A 371 17.37 39.45 26.26
N SER A 372 18.50 40.17 26.36
CA SER A 372 19.16 40.74 25.19
C SER A 372 19.72 39.66 24.26
N PHE A 373 20.30 38.60 24.82
CA PHE A 373 20.74 37.43 24.06
C PHE A 373 19.57 36.75 23.34
N VAL A 374 18.47 36.46 24.06
CA VAL A 374 17.28 35.83 23.49
C VAL A 374 16.68 36.66 22.36
N ARG A 375 16.55 37.99 22.55
CA ARG A 375 15.98 38.89 21.55
C ARG A 375 16.82 38.89 20.27
N SER A 376 18.11 39.16 20.41
CA SER A 376 19.03 39.22 19.26
C SER A 376 19.13 37.88 18.52
N MET A 377 19.17 36.75 19.23
CA MET A 377 19.14 35.44 18.58
C MET A 377 17.83 35.18 17.83
N ASN A 378 16.68 35.52 18.40
CA ASN A 378 15.39 35.38 17.72
C ASN A 378 15.32 36.25 16.46
N ASP A 379 15.86 37.48 16.51
CA ASP A 379 15.94 38.37 15.36
C ASP A 379 16.79 37.73 14.24
N LEU A 380 17.95 37.16 14.57
CA LEU A 380 18.79 36.45 13.59
C LEU A 380 18.11 35.21 13.01
N ILE A 381 17.48 34.38 13.86
CA ILE A 381 16.75 33.18 13.43
C ILE A 381 15.64 33.55 12.44
N GLN A 382 14.88 34.61 12.74
CA GLN A 382 13.79 35.07 11.89
C GLN A 382 14.30 35.73 10.60
N GLU A 383 15.32 36.59 10.68
CA GLU A 383 15.86 37.32 9.54
C GLU A 383 16.38 36.38 8.46
N TYR A 384 17.10 35.33 8.86
CA TYR A 384 17.78 34.41 7.94
C TYR A 384 17.01 33.10 7.69
N GLY A 385 15.98 32.80 8.48
CA GLY A 385 15.19 31.59 8.33
C GLY A 385 15.91 30.30 8.74
N PHE A 386 16.77 30.37 9.77
CA PHE A 386 17.52 29.20 10.24
C PHE A 386 16.59 28.09 10.77
N ASN A 387 16.97 26.83 10.53
CA ASN A 387 16.25 25.65 11.04
C ASN A 387 16.58 25.32 12.49
N GLY A 388 17.49 26.03 13.13
CA GLY A 388 17.91 25.69 14.48
C GLY A 388 19.07 26.55 14.97
N ILE A 389 19.48 26.25 16.20
CA ILE A 389 20.67 26.83 16.84
C ILE A 389 21.63 25.72 17.26
N ASP A 390 22.91 26.05 17.24
CA ASP A 390 23.99 25.23 17.77
C ASP A 390 24.72 25.98 18.89
N ILE A 391 24.94 25.33 20.04
CA ILE A 391 25.60 25.94 21.20
C ILE A 391 27.05 25.44 21.30
N ASP A 392 27.99 26.29 20.88
CA ASP A 392 29.43 26.03 20.79
C ASP A 392 30.21 27.03 21.68
N LEU A 393 29.82 27.12 22.95
CA LEU A 393 30.41 28.06 23.91
C LEU A 393 31.64 27.43 24.57
N GLU A 394 32.74 28.17 24.56
CA GLU A 394 34.02 27.75 25.14
C GLU A 394 34.54 28.80 26.15
N GLY A 395 35.65 28.47 26.82
CA GLY A 395 36.36 29.40 27.70
C GLY A 395 35.51 29.91 28.86
N SER A 396 35.52 31.23 29.08
CA SER A 396 34.80 31.86 30.21
C SER A 396 33.29 31.94 30.01
N SER A 397 32.76 31.60 28.84
CA SER A 397 31.32 31.64 28.58
C SER A 397 30.56 30.60 29.39
N LEU A 398 31.21 29.48 29.73
CA LEU A 398 30.61 28.46 30.58
C LEU A 398 31.66 27.87 31.53
N ALA A 399 31.57 28.18 32.81
CA ALA A 399 32.42 27.56 33.84
C ALA A 399 31.65 27.48 35.15
N LEU A 400 31.74 26.34 35.83
CA LEU A 400 31.14 26.11 37.14
C LEU A 400 31.87 26.93 38.21
N THR A 401 31.10 27.58 39.07
CA THR A 401 31.63 28.14 40.32
C THR A 401 31.88 27.02 41.34
N GLY A 402 32.78 27.24 42.31
CA GLY A 402 33.12 26.19 43.29
C GLY A 402 31.99 25.74 44.21
N ALA A 403 30.89 26.50 44.29
CA ALA A 403 29.69 26.12 45.04
C ALA A 403 28.67 25.31 44.21
N ASP A 404 28.88 25.19 42.91
CA ASP A 404 27.98 24.49 41.99
C ASP A 404 28.41 23.03 41.83
N THR A 405 27.77 22.13 42.59
CA THR A 405 28.15 20.71 42.69
C THR A 405 27.10 19.73 42.20
N ASP A 406 25.92 20.21 41.79
CA ASP A 406 24.80 19.38 41.34
C ASP A 406 24.35 19.79 39.94
N PHE A 407 24.72 19.01 38.93
CA PHE A 407 24.34 19.26 37.53
C PHE A 407 22.81 19.26 37.31
N LYS A 408 22.02 18.66 38.21
CA LYS A 408 20.56 18.66 38.09
C LYS A 408 19.94 19.99 38.53
N ASN A 409 20.63 20.70 39.43
CA ASN A 409 20.19 21.94 40.06
C ASN A 409 21.35 22.96 40.05
N PRO A 410 21.78 23.44 38.85
CA PRO A 410 22.93 24.34 38.76
C PRO A 410 22.66 25.67 39.49
N THR A 411 23.69 26.21 40.12
CA THR A 411 23.64 27.47 40.88
C THR A 411 24.44 28.59 40.22
N THR A 412 25.32 28.26 39.27
CA THR A 412 26.12 29.23 38.53
C THR A 412 25.24 30.11 37.63
N PRO A 413 25.23 31.44 37.81
CA PRO A 413 24.33 32.34 37.07
C PRO A 413 24.41 32.20 35.54
N LYS A 414 25.62 32.08 34.98
CA LYS A 414 25.81 31.90 33.52
C LYS A 414 25.13 30.64 33.00
N ILE A 415 25.21 29.53 33.74
CA ILE A 415 24.60 28.25 33.37
C ILE A 415 23.07 28.36 33.48
N ILE A 416 22.55 28.90 34.58
CA ILE A 416 21.11 29.11 34.78
C ILE A 416 20.53 29.98 33.67
N ASN A 417 21.20 31.08 33.36
CA ASN A 417 20.75 32.03 32.34
C ASN A 417 20.87 31.45 30.93
N LEU A 418 21.89 30.67 30.62
CA LEU A 418 21.98 29.95 29.35
C LEU A 418 20.83 28.95 29.18
N ILE A 419 20.55 28.14 30.21
CA ILE A 419 19.41 27.21 30.20
C ILE A 419 18.10 27.96 30.02
N SER A 420 17.91 29.07 30.74
CA SER A 420 16.74 29.93 30.62
C SER A 420 16.62 30.51 29.20
N ALA A 421 17.70 31.03 28.63
CA ALA A 421 17.74 31.60 27.29
C ALA A 421 17.36 30.58 26.22
N ILE A 422 17.99 29.40 26.23
CA ILE A 422 17.71 28.34 25.26
C ILE A 422 16.24 27.89 25.38
N ARG A 423 15.71 27.73 26.61
CA ARG A 423 14.27 27.43 26.81
C ARG A 423 13.37 28.49 26.17
N THR A 424 13.69 29.77 26.34
CA THR A 424 12.92 30.86 25.77
C THR A 424 13.01 30.90 24.24
N ILE A 425 14.19 30.67 23.64
CA ILE A 425 14.33 30.62 22.17
C ILE A 425 13.52 29.45 21.57
N LEU A 426 13.48 28.31 22.26
CA LEU A 426 12.74 27.13 21.80
C LEU A 426 11.23 27.22 22.05
N GLN A 427 10.76 28.18 22.84
CA GLN A 427 9.34 28.32 23.17
C GLN A 427 8.50 28.54 21.90
N GLY A 428 7.51 27.67 21.68
CA GLY A 428 6.64 27.72 20.50
C GLY A 428 7.28 27.24 19.19
N LYS A 429 8.54 26.78 19.21
CA LYS A 429 9.19 26.15 18.04
C LYS A 429 8.81 24.67 17.98
N SER A 430 8.57 24.15 16.77
CA SER A 430 8.33 22.72 16.58
C SER A 430 9.56 21.88 16.92
N SER A 431 9.39 20.56 16.98
CA SER A 431 10.50 19.59 17.09
C SER A 431 11.46 19.65 15.90
N ASP A 432 11.02 20.18 14.75
CA ASP A 432 11.85 20.34 13.55
C ASP A 432 12.86 21.48 13.67
N PHE A 433 12.63 22.42 14.59
CA PHE A 433 13.62 23.43 14.94
C PHE A 433 14.73 22.77 15.76
N MET A 434 15.94 22.71 15.22
CA MET A 434 17.02 21.93 15.81
C MET A 434 17.71 22.67 16.95
N LEU A 435 17.99 21.93 18.03
CA LEU A 435 18.96 22.29 19.05
C LEU A 435 20.13 21.32 18.94
N THR A 436 21.33 21.83 18.68
CA THR A 436 22.58 21.07 18.76
C THR A 436 23.58 21.72 19.72
N MET A 437 24.58 20.96 20.15
CA MET A 437 25.64 21.44 21.03
C MET A 437 26.99 20.81 20.65
N ALA A 438 28.07 21.58 20.68
CA ALA A 438 29.42 21.14 20.38
C ALA A 438 30.44 21.46 21.49
N PRO A 439 30.20 21.10 22.76
CA PRO A 439 31.20 21.34 23.79
C PRO A 439 32.48 20.52 23.56
N GLU A 440 33.62 21.01 24.05
CA GLU A 440 34.82 20.19 24.18
C GLU A 440 34.63 19.10 25.25
N THR A 441 35.42 18.02 25.17
CA THR A 441 35.33 16.88 26.11
C THR A 441 35.53 17.27 27.57
N ALA A 442 36.33 18.31 27.88
CA ALA A 442 36.54 18.77 29.26
C ALA A 442 35.20 19.15 29.92
N TYR A 443 34.32 19.80 29.17
CA TYR A 443 33.01 20.26 29.62
C TYR A 443 31.98 19.14 29.79
N VAL A 444 32.27 17.94 29.27
CA VAL A 444 31.36 16.80 29.26
C VAL A 444 32.00 15.57 29.89
N GLN A 445 32.77 14.76 29.14
CA GLN A 445 33.40 13.54 29.64
C GLN A 445 34.42 13.82 30.76
N GLY A 446 35.10 14.95 30.70
CA GLY A 446 35.99 15.42 31.78
C GLY A 446 35.27 15.58 33.13
N GLY A 447 33.95 15.79 33.09
CA GLY A 447 33.04 15.77 34.23
C GLY A 447 33.09 14.48 35.06
N MET A 448 33.55 13.37 34.48
CA MET A 448 33.72 12.10 35.20
C MET A 448 34.84 12.19 36.23
N VAL A 449 35.92 12.94 35.93
CA VAL A 449 37.12 13.04 36.76
C VAL A 449 37.06 14.25 37.69
N ALA A 450 36.51 15.37 37.22
CA ALA A 450 36.37 16.59 38.01
C ALA A 450 35.07 17.33 37.64
N TYR A 451 34.43 18.00 38.61
CA TYR A 451 33.26 18.83 38.38
C TYR A 451 33.48 20.22 39.00
N GLY A 452 33.91 21.18 38.18
CA GLY A 452 34.31 22.52 38.62
C GLY A 452 35.14 23.26 37.56
N GLY A 453 35.03 24.59 37.48
CA GLY A 453 35.60 25.35 36.37
C GLY A 453 35.02 24.86 35.03
N PRO A 454 35.82 24.63 33.98
CA PRO A 454 35.30 24.07 32.73
C PRO A 454 34.89 22.60 32.85
N TRP A 455 35.48 21.85 33.79
CA TRP A 455 35.29 20.40 33.91
C TRP A 455 33.84 20.06 34.27
N GLY A 456 33.11 19.44 33.34
CA GLY A 456 31.70 19.10 33.49
C GLY A 456 30.71 20.27 33.39
N ALA A 457 31.13 21.47 33.01
CA ALA A 457 30.24 22.65 33.04
C ALA A 457 29.09 22.63 32.02
N TYR A 458 29.17 21.77 30.98
CA TYR A 458 28.05 21.55 30.06
C TYR A 458 27.02 20.54 30.56
N LEU A 459 27.38 19.67 31.52
CA LEU A 459 26.45 18.66 32.05
C LEU A 459 25.10 19.23 32.52
N PRO A 460 25.03 20.34 33.28
CA PRO A 460 23.73 20.91 33.65
C PRO A 460 22.92 21.41 32.43
N VAL A 461 23.60 21.94 31.41
CA VAL A 461 22.95 22.41 30.19
C VAL A 461 22.39 21.22 29.40
N ILE A 462 23.20 20.20 29.17
CA ILE A 462 22.79 18.97 28.46
C ILE A 462 21.65 18.29 29.23
N TYR A 463 21.75 18.17 30.56
CA TYR A 463 20.71 17.57 31.39
C TYR A 463 19.38 18.32 31.28
N ALA A 464 19.40 19.65 31.27
CA ALA A 464 18.21 20.47 31.13
C ALA A 464 17.50 20.33 29.78
N PHE A 465 18.20 19.85 28.75
CA PHE A 465 17.68 19.66 27.39
C PHE A 465 17.74 18.21 26.90
N LYS A 466 18.04 17.22 27.74
CA LYS A 466 18.18 15.82 27.31
C LYS A 466 16.96 15.26 26.56
N ASP A 467 15.77 15.79 26.81
CA ASP A 467 14.54 15.37 26.13
C ASP A 467 14.22 16.19 24.86
N ARG A 468 14.94 17.29 24.62
CA ARG A 468 14.72 18.24 23.51
C ARG A 468 15.91 18.36 22.55
N LEU A 469 17.11 18.03 23.01
CA LEU A 469 18.36 18.09 22.26
C LEU A 469 18.28 17.14 21.06
N ASN A 470 18.53 17.67 19.87
CA ASN A 470 18.53 16.87 18.65
C ASN A 470 19.86 16.13 18.50
N ILE A 471 20.99 16.84 18.66
CA ILE A 471 22.34 16.25 18.50
C ILE A 471 23.32 16.90 19.47
N LEU A 472 24.06 16.07 20.20
CA LEU A 472 25.28 16.40 20.92
C LEU A 472 26.45 15.82 20.12
N HIS A 473 27.33 16.68 19.62
CA HIS A 473 28.55 16.29 18.93
C HIS A 473 29.75 16.92 19.61
N VAL A 474 30.19 16.28 20.69
CA VAL A 474 31.35 16.71 21.47
C VAL A 474 32.58 16.78 20.56
N GLN A 475 33.37 17.84 20.72
CA GLN A 475 34.61 18.03 19.96
C GLN A 475 35.66 17.02 20.44
N HIS A 476 35.93 15.98 19.65
CA HIS A 476 36.91 14.94 19.97
C HIS A 476 38.34 15.30 19.49
N TYR A 477 38.68 16.58 19.62
CA TYR A 477 39.94 17.17 19.18
C TYR A 477 40.36 18.30 20.12
N ASN A 478 41.60 18.78 20.00
CA ASN A 478 42.21 19.76 20.91
C ASN A 478 42.16 19.41 22.41
N THR A 479 41.97 18.13 22.76
CA THR A 479 41.68 17.69 24.12
C THR A 479 42.79 16.86 24.78
N GLY A 480 43.68 16.26 23.98
CA GLY A 480 44.69 15.35 24.49
C GLY A 480 44.11 13.97 24.83
N SER A 481 44.12 13.58 26.10
CA SER A 481 43.62 12.26 26.54
C SER A 481 42.53 12.41 27.61
N ILE A 482 41.51 11.55 27.54
CA ILE A 482 40.39 11.54 28.49
C ILE A 482 40.19 10.13 29.04
N THR A 483 39.89 10.05 30.34
CA THR A 483 39.57 8.80 31.03
C THR A 483 38.15 8.34 30.67
N ALA A 484 38.03 7.09 30.24
CA ALA A 484 36.76 6.47 29.85
C ALA A 484 36.14 5.61 30.97
N LEU A 485 34.98 5.01 30.69
CA LEU A 485 34.21 4.21 31.65
C LEU A 485 34.96 3.00 32.23
N ASP A 486 35.96 2.48 31.52
CA ASP A 486 36.81 1.36 31.97
C ASP A 486 37.98 1.81 32.85
N GLY A 487 38.05 3.11 33.18
CA GLY A 487 39.10 3.72 34.00
C GLY A 487 40.42 3.97 33.26
N ARG A 488 40.52 3.62 31.96
CA ARG A 488 41.72 3.89 31.15
C ARG A 488 41.61 5.25 30.46
N SER A 489 42.76 5.88 30.24
CA SER A 489 42.85 7.11 29.46
C SER A 489 43.15 6.79 28.00
N TYR A 490 42.33 7.32 27.10
CA TYR A 490 42.49 7.18 25.66
C TYR A 490 42.91 8.52 25.07
N SER A 491 43.83 8.49 24.10
CA SER A 491 44.30 9.70 23.41
C SER A 491 43.48 9.99 22.16
N GLN A 492 43.17 11.27 21.94
CA GLN A 492 42.49 11.78 20.74
C GLN A 492 43.15 11.30 19.44
N GLY A 493 42.38 11.27 18.34
CA GLY A 493 42.86 10.82 17.02
C GLY A 493 42.88 9.30 16.80
N THR A 494 42.48 8.50 17.80
CA THR A 494 42.38 7.04 17.70
C THR A 494 40.94 6.58 17.59
N ALA A 495 40.69 5.40 17.01
CA ALA A 495 39.35 4.80 16.98
C ALA A 495 38.85 4.47 18.40
N ASP A 496 39.72 3.97 19.29
CA ASP A 496 39.37 3.67 20.68
C ASP A 496 38.84 4.91 21.41
N PHE A 497 39.49 6.06 21.21
CA PHE A 497 39.01 7.33 21.77
C PHE A 497 37.60 7.69 21.28
N GLN A 498 37.32 7.54 19.98
CA GLN A 498 36.00 7.87 19.45
C GLN A 498 34.90 7.01 20.06
N VAL A 499 35.17 5.71 20.17
CA VAL A 499 34.24 4.74 20.75
C VAL A 499 34.03 5.02 22.23
N ALA A 500 35.12 5.18 22.98
CA ALA A 500 35.09 5.38 24.43
C ALA A 500 34.38 6.67 24.83
N MET A 501 34.68 7.78 24.15
CA MET A 501 34.07 9.08 24.46
C MET A 501 32.59 9.14 24.08
N ALA A 502 32.19 8.47 22.99
CA ALA A 502 30.79 8.35 22.62
C ALA A 502 30.02 7.45 23.59
N GLU A 503 30.59 6.30 24.00
CA GLU A 503 29.90 5.36 24.89
C GLU A 503 29.67 5.92 26.30
N MET A 504 30.52 6.84 26.78
CA MET A 504 30.25 7.61 28.00
C MET A 504 28.87 8.29 27.96
N LEU A 505 28.48 8.88 26.82
CA LEU A 505 27.19 9.54 26.66
C LEU A 505 26.03 8.55 26.48
N LEU A 506 26.31 7.41 25.85
CA LEU A 506 25.32 6.35 25.56
C LEU A 506 25.00 5.50 26.80
N GLN A 507 25.90 5.40 27.76
CA GLN A 507 25.74 4.66 29.01
C GLN A 507 25.50 5.56 30.23
N GLY A 508 25.92 6.82 30.14
CA GLY A 508 26.02 7.70 31.29
C GLY A 508 27.21 7.32 32.19
N PHE A 509 27.66 8.26 33.02
CA PHE A 509 28.90 8.11 33.80
C PHE A 509 28.77 8.76 35.19
N PRO A 510 29.56 8.32 36.18
CA PRO A 510 29.59 8.95 37.49
C PRO A 510 30.25 10.33 37.39
N VAL A 511 29.60 11.37 37.88
CA VAL A 511 30.15 12.74 37.87
C VAL A 511 31.10 12.89 39.07
N ASN A 512 32.29 13.42 38.84
CA ASN A 512 33.33 13.61 39.85
C ASN A 512 33.63 12.31 40.64
N GLY A 513 33.67 11.17 39.94
CA GLY A 513 33.85 9.84 40.54
C GLY A 513 32.73 9.36 41.48
N ASN A 514 31.63 10.11 41.63
CA ASN A 514 30.57 9.78 42.56
C ASN A 514 29.54 8.84 41.90
N ALA A 515 29.58 7.55 42.27
CA ALA A 515 28.67 6.53 41.76
C ALA A 515 27.19 6.81 42.06
N SER A 516 26.89 7.58 43.12
CA SER A 516 25.53 7.99 43.49
C SER A 516 25.05 9.22 42.72
N ASN A 517 25.95 9.94 42.05
CA ASN A 517 25.63 11.11 41.22
C ASN A 517 26.03 10.87 39.76
N ARG A 518 25.24 10.06 39.05
CA ARG A 518 25.50 9.73 37.64
C ARG A 518 24.81 10.69 36.68
N PHE A 519 25.56 11.15 35.69
CA PHE A 519 24.98 11.75 34.50
C PHE A 519 24.25 10.66 33.70
N PRO A 520 22.98 10.86 33.33
CA PRO A 520 22.19 9.82 32.68
C PRO A 520 22.67 9.54 31.25
N ALA A 521 22.40 8.33 30.77
CA ALA A 521 22.51 8.02 29.35
C ALA A 521 21.61 8.94 28.51
N LEU A 522 22.11 9.34 27.35
CA LEU A 522 21.33 10.00 26.30
C LEU A 522 20.85 8.96 25.28
N ARG A 523 19.83 9.32 24.50
CA ARG A 523 19.36 8.44 23.42
C ARG A 523 20.46 8.31 22.37
N GLU A 524 20.57 7.14 21.76
CA GLU A 524 21.57 6.87 20.71
C GLU A 524 21.47 7.91 19.58
N ASP A 525 20.22 8.26 19.24
CA ASP A 525 19.86 9.22 18.21
C ASP A 525 20.19 10.68 18.54
N GLN A 526 20.74 10.96 19.73
CA GLN A 526 21.24 12.27 20.11
C GLN A 526 22.75 12.38 19.92
N ILE A 527 23.49 11.29 19.73
CA ILE A 527 24.96 11.32 19.83
C ILE A 527 25.61 11.24 18.45
N ALA A 528 26.47 12.21 18.17
CA ALA A 528 27.43 12.18 17.08
C ALA A 528 28.85 12.46 17.62
N ILE A 529 29.90 12.15 16.85
CA ILE A 529 31.29 12.52 17.20
C ILE A 529 31.74 13.73 16.38
N GLY A 530 32.37 14.72 17.03
CA GLY A 530 32.92 15.92 16.36
C GLY A 530 34.39 15.76 16.01
N LEU A 531 34.76 15.90 14.75
CA LEU A 531 36.12 15.59 14.26
C LEU A 531 36.71 16.69 13.35
N PRO A 532 38.04 16.90 13.35
CA PRO A 532 38.68 17.77 12.36
C PRO A 532 38.59 17.16 10.96
N ALA A 533 38.16 17.95 9.97
CA ALA A 533 38.08 17.50 8.57
C ALA A 533 39.45 17.22 7.97
N ALA A 534 40.47 17.95 8.43
CA ALA A 534 41.84 17.84 7.97
C ALA A 534 42.80 18.01 9.16
N PRO A 535 44.06 17.53 9.06
CA PRO A 535 45.06 17.75 10.11
C PRO A 535 45.26 19.23 10.49
N ALA A 536 45.16 20.13 9.51
CA ALA A 536 45.30 21.58 9.72
C ALA A 536 44.07 22.23 10.38
N ALA A 537 42.94 21.52 10.50
CA ALA A 537 41.72 22.08 11.04
C ALA A 537 41.72 22.21 12.58
N ALA A 538 42.64 21.51 13.26
CA ALA A 538 42.76 21.53 14.72
C ALA A 538 44.24 21.36 15.15
N GLY A 539 44.57 21.76 16.38
CA GLY A 539 45.91 21.57 16.96
C GLY A 539 46.23 20.10 17.30
N GLY A 540 45.23 19.23 17.37
CA GLY A 540 45.39 17.78 17.49
C GLY A 540 44.05 17.06 17.48
N GLY A 541 44.06 15.73 17.31
CA GLY A 541 42.84 14.91 17.31
C GLY A 541 42.26 14.56 15.94
N TYR A 542 42.89 15.00 14.84
CA TYR A 542 42.57 14.47 13.51
C TYR A 542 42.67 12.93 13.52
N THR A 543 41.68 12.28 12.92
CA THR A 543 41.63 10.83 12.77
C THR A 543 41.32 10.50 11.32
N SER A 544 42.00 9.47 10.79
CA SER A 544 41.82 9.07 9.40
C SER A 544 40.41 8.52 9.14
N PRO A 545 39.88 8.62 7.89
CA PRO A 545 38.60 8.03 7.54
C PRO A 545 38.49 6.53 7.87
N ALA A 546 39.58 5.78 7.76
CA ALA A 546 39.61 4.36 8.13
C ALA A 546 39.41 4.13 9.64
N ASN A 547 39.94 5.02 10.49
CA ASN A 547 39.68 4.96 11.93
C ASN A 547 38.26 5.41 12.27
N ILE A 548 37.70 6.37 11.53
CA ILE A 548 36.29 6.77 11.66
C ILE A 548 35.39 5.58 11.32
N ASP A 549 35.67 4.88 10.22
CA ASP A 549 34.92 3.68 9.84
C ASP A 549 34.98 2.60 10.92
N LYS A 550 36.17 2.24 11.40
CA LYS A 550 36.33 1.29 12.54
C LYS A 550 35.48 1.69 13.75
N ALA A 551 35.58 2.96 14.17
CA ALA A 551 34.84 3.45 15.32
C ALA A 551 33.33 3.38 15.11
N LEU A 552 32.84 3.79 13.93
CA LEU A 552 31.41 3.77 13.62
C LEU A 552 30.86 2.36 13.45
N GLN A 553 31.61 1.43 12.82
CA GLN A 553 31.21 0.02 12.73
C GLN A 553 31.11 -0.60 14.13
N TYR A 554 32.05 -0.28 15.02
CA TYR A 554 32.00 -0.80 16.38
C TYR A 554 30.84 -0.18 17.16
N LEU A 555 30.73 1.15 17.18
CA LEU A 555 29.64 1.86 17.87
C LEU A 555 28.26 1.44 17.37
N VAL A 556 28.04 1.30 16.06
CA VAL A 556 26.71 1.07 15.49
C VAL A 556 26.35 -0.41 15.43
N LYS A 557 27.28 -1.27 15.00
CA LYS A 557 27.01 -2.69 14.72
C LYS A 557 27.61 -3.64 15.77
N GLY A 558 28.40 -3.15 16.72
CA GLY A 558 29.12 -3.99 17.66
C GLY A 558 30.32 -4.73 17.04
N THR A 559 30.69 -4.40 15.80
CA THR A 559 31.80 -5.06 15.09
C THR A 559 33.13 -4.57 15.62
N SER A 560 33.76 -5.34 16.51
CA SER A 560 35.08 -5.03 17.03
C SER A 560 36.14 -5.03 15.92
N TYR A 561 37.07 -4.08 16.01
CA TYR A 561 38.25 -3.97 15.14
C TYR A 561 39.55 -4.38 15.86
N GLY A 562 39.44 -5.06 17.01
CA GLY A 562 40.59 -5.44 17.85
C GLY A 562 41.20 -4.27 18.63
N GLY A 563 40.43 -3.20 18.85
CA GLY A 563 40.78 -2.09 19.73
C GLY A 563 40.90 -2.50 21.19
N THR A 564 41.52 -1.64 22.00
CA THR A 564 41.72 -1.90 23.43
C THR A 564 40.50 -1.53 24.27
N TYR A 565 39.67 -0.58 23.80
CA TYR A 565 38.40 -0.28 24.45
C TYR A 565 37.37 -1.35 24.09
N GLN A 566 36.62 -1.80 25.10
CA GLN A 566 35.57 -2.81 24.93
C GLN A 566 34.22 -2.15 25.18
N LEU A 567 33.33 -2.20 24.19
CA LEU A 567 31.98 -1.69 24.33
C LEU A 567 31.25 -2.39 25.48
N ILE A 568 30.63 -1.60 26.35
CA ILE A 568 29.76 -2.09 27.42
C ILE A 568 28.51 -2.74 26.83
N LYS A 569 27.99 -2.24 25.70
CA LYS A 569 26.90 -2.86 24.94
C LYS A 569 27.47 -3.55 23.68
N PRO A 570 27.74 -4.88 23.71
CA PRO A 570 28.44 -5.55 22.62
C PRO A 570 27.69 -5.56 21.30
N SER A 571 26.37 -5.39 21.32
CA SER A 571 25.54 -5.31 20.11
C SER A 571 25.62 -3.97 19.39
N GLY A 572 26.30 -2.98 19.97
CA GLY A 572 26.32 -1.60 19.47
C GLY A 572 25.01 -0.83 19.69
N TYR A 573 25.00 0.37 19.11
CA TYR A 573 24.01 1.44 19.23
C TYR A 573 23.52 1.81 17.82
N ARG A 574 22.54 1.04 17.34
CA ARG A 574 22.02 1.12 15.97
C ARG A 574 21.59 2.53 15.59
N ASP A 575 21.04 3.30 16.53
CA ASP A 575 20.47 4.61 16.26
C ASP A 575 21.46 5.76 16.48
N PHE A 576 22.74 5.47 16.76
CA PHE A 576 23.82 6.46 16.85
C PHE A 576 23.78 7.45 15.67
N ARG A 577 23.82 8.76 15.95
CA ARG A 577 23.39 9.77 14.98
C ARG A 577 24.39 10.03 13.87
N GLY A 578 25.70 10.01 14.11
CA GLY A 578 26.69 10.17 13.03
C GLY A 578 27.91 11.01 13.39
N VAL A 579 28.32 11.89 12.48
CA VAL A 579 29.61 12.60 12.56
C VAL A 579 29.43 14.07 12.27
N MET A 580 29.98 14.91 13.13
CA MET A 580 30.17 16.35 12.90
C MET A 580 31.61 16.61 12.49
N THR A 581 31.84 17.64 11.68
CA THR A 581 33.20 18.09 11.39
C THR A 581 33.41 19.59 11.46
N TRP A 582 34.55 19.94 12.04
CA TRP A 582 35.23 21.21 11.82
C TRP A 582 36.27 21.02 10.70
N SER A 583 36.01 21.39 9.46
CA SER A 583 34.82 22.08 8.95
C SER A 583 34.60 21.75 7.46
N ILE A 584 33.48 22.17 6.90
CA ILE A 584 33.18 22.05 5.46
C ILE A 584 34.27 22.74 4.63
N ASN A 585 34.74 23.90 5.08
CA ASN A 585 35.79 24.67 4.41
C ASN A 585 37.13 23.91 4.41
N TRP A 586 37.52 23.33 5.54
CA TRP A 586 38.71 22.49 5.62
C TRP A 586 38.58 21.19 4.79
N ASP A 587 37.40 20.56 4.78
CA ASP A 587 37.14 19.39 3.96
C ASP A 587 37.33 19.71 2.47
N GLN A 588 36.70 20.78 1.98
CA GLN A 588 36.83 21.21 0.58
C GLN A 588 38.26 21.61 0.23
N ALA A 589 38.95 22.37 1.10
CA ALA A 589 40.36 22.74 0.90
C ALA A 589 41.27 21.50 0.81
N SER A 590 40.89 20.41 1.48
CA SER A 590 41.58 19.13 1.42
C SER A 590 41.10 18.19 0.30
N GLY A 591 40.25 18.65 -0.63
CA GLY A 591 39.75 17.85 -1.75
C GLY A 591 38.58 16.92 -1.41
N ASN A 592 37.80 17.23 -0.36
CA ASN A 592 36.69 16.42 0.16
C ASN A 592 37.13 15.07 0.76
N ASN A 593 38.36 15.00 1.27
CA ASN A 593 38.95 13.79 1.84
C ASN A 593 38.29 13.32 3.14
N PHE A 594 37.46 14.15 3.77
CA PHE A 594 36.64 13.76 4.93
C PHE A 594 35.22 13.41 4.50
N SER A 595 34.49 14.33 3.84
CA SER A 595 33.06 14.14 3.60
C SER A 595 32.77 12.97 2.67
N GLN A 596 33.64 12.69 1.69
CA GLN A 596 33.43 11.57 0.76
C GLN A 596 33.48 10.20 1.46
N PRO A 597 34.59 9.79 2.09
CA PRO A 597 34.65 8.47 2.73
C PRO A 597 33.72 8.36 3.94
N VAL A 598 33.58 9.42 4.75
CA VAL A 598 32.68 9.38 5.92
C VAL A 598 31.22 9.23 5.48
N ARG A 599 30.80 9.90 4.41
CA ARG A 599 29.46 9.68 3.83
C ARG A 599 29.27 8.24 3.37
N THR A 600 30.26 7.66 2.69
CA THR A 600 30.21 6.24 2.28
C THR A 600 30.01 5.32 3.48
N THR A 601 30.78 5.51 4.56
CA THR A 601 30.60 4.75 5.80
C THR A 601 29.19 4.94 6.38
N LEU A 602 28.72 6.18 6.56
CA LEU A 602 27.40 6.46 7.13
C LEU A 602 26.26 5.80 6.32
N ASN A 603 26.36 5.80 5.00
CA ASN A 603 25.39 5.15 4.13
C ASN A 603 25.39 3.61 4.31
N GLY A 604 26.57 2.99 4.50
CA GLY A 604 26.71 1.56 4.78
C GLY A 604 26.22 1.12 6.17
N LEU A 605 25.95 2.07 7.07
CA LEU A 605 25.41 1.83 8.41
C LEU A 605 23.88 1.96 8.48
N GLN A 606 23.23 2.53 7.45
CA GLN A 606 21.77 2.65 7.37
C GLN A 606 21.09 1.35 6.90
N GLN A 607 21.85 0.46 6.25
CA GLN A 607 21.48 -0.92 5.91
C GLN A 607 21.71 -1.83 7.13
#